data_AF-A0A8I1ITJ4-F1
#
_entry.id   AF-A0A8I1ITJ4-F1
#
_cell.length_a   1.000
_cell.length_b   1.000
_cell.length_c   1.000
_cell.angle_alpha   90.00
_cell.angle_beta   90.00
_cell.angle_gamma   90.00
#
_symmetry.space_group_name_H-M   'P 1'
#
loop_
_entity.id
_entity.type
_entity.pdbx_description
1 polymer ?
#
loop_
_entity_poly.entity_id
_entity_poly.type
_entity_poly.pdbx_seq_one_letter_code
_entity_poly.pdbx_strand_id
1 'polypeptide(L)'
;MKPLPIAALCLGLLCAAPVAAQTCPGRAALPSAQVIEIARFRLADGVATAAFRAAARASMAFLCDQEGFAGRSLSRDESGLWTDHVGWTSLDAAKAAAEAAMSDPTIAPFMAAIDADTLSFAHGEAVPLE
;
A
#
# COMPACT_ATOMS: atom_id res chain seq x y z
N MET A 1 -47.71 -18.27 26.92
CA MET A 1 -46.98 -18.35 25.63
C MET A 1 -46.59 -16.92 25.26
N LYS A 2 -45.29 -16.60 25.24
CA LYS A 2 -44.77 -15.26 24.85
C LYS A 2 -44.29 -15.34 23.39
N PRO A 3 -44.55 -14.35 22.52
CA PRO A 3 -44.11 -14.40 21.14
C PRO A 3 -42.59 -14.17 21.06
N LEU A 4 -41.93 -14.90 20.18
CA LEU A 4 -40.51 -14.74 19.86
C LEU A 4 -40.32 -13.52 18.94
N PRO A 5 -39.30 -12.66 19.13
CA PRO A 5 -39.04 -11.57 18.20
C PRO A 5 -38.36 -12.08 16.93
N ILE A 6 -38.87 -11.62 15.79
CA ILE A 6 -38.30 -11.83 14.45
C ILE A 6 -36.94 -11.14 14.41
N ALA A 7 -35.86 -11.91 14.28
CA ALA A 7 -34.52 -11.36 14.09
C ALA A 7 -34.47 -10.63 12.75
N ALA A 8 -34.35 -9.30 12.79
CA ALA A 8 -34.07 -8.49 11.63
C ALA A 8 -32.65 -8.85 11.14
N LEU A 9 -32.58 -9.57 10.02
CA LEU A 9 -31.34 -9.81 9.29
C LEU A 9 -30.92 -8.47 8.67
N CYS A 10 -30.19 -7.64 9.42
CA CYS A 10 -29.51 -6.48 8.87
C CYS A 10 -28.43 -6.99 7.90
N LEU A 11 -28.80 -7.11 6.62
CA LEU A 11 -27.84 -7.23 5.52
C LEU A 11 -27.06 -5.92 5.47
N GLY A 12 -26.01 -5.84 6.29
CA GLY A 12 -25.11 -4.70 6.32
C GLY A 12 -24.48 -4.53 4.95
N LEU A 13 -24.94 -3.54 4.20
CA LEU A 13 -24.29 -3.11 2.98
C LEU A 13 -22.90 -2.60 3.39
N LEU A 14 -21.85 -3.40 3.17
CA LEU A 14 -20.49 -2.91 3.25
C LEU A 14 -20.32 -1.90 2.11
N CYS A 15 -20.50 -0.62 2.41
CA CYS A 15 -19.96 0.45 1.57
C CYS A 15 -18.42 0.33 1.64
N ALA A 16 -17.83 -0.41 0.72
CA ALA A 16 -16.41 -0.30 0.45
C ALA A 16 -16.17 1.11 -0.10
N ALA A 17 -15.63 2.00 0.72
CA ALA A 17 -15.24 3.32 0.26
C ALA A 17 -14.20 3.18 -0.86
N PRO A 18 -14.26 4.02 -1.92
CA PRO A 18 -13.25 3.99 -2.96
C PRO A 18 -11.87 4.26 -2.34
N VAL A 19 -10.91 3.38 -2.59
CA VAL A 19 -9.52 3.56 -2.16
C VAL A 19 -8.83 4.40 -3.22
N ALA A 20 -8.69 5.70 -2.96
CA ALA A 20 -7.78 6.56 -3.72
C ALA A 20 -6.32 6.23 -3.37
N ALA A 21 -5.39 6.61 -4.26
CA ALA A 21 -3.97 6.57 -3.93
C ALA A 21 -3.71 7.38 -2.65
N GLN A 22 -2.94 6.79 -1.73
CA GLN A 22 -2.46 7.42 -0.53
C GLN A 22 -1.47 8.51 -0.92
N THR A 23 -1.72 9.73 -0.48
CA THR A 23 -0.86 10.90 -0.67
C THR A 23 -0.43 11.45 0.68
N CYS A 24 0.53 12.37 0.68
CA CYS A 24 1.05 12.98 1.90
C CYS A 24 0.13 14.09 2.39
N PRO A 25 -0.41 14.01 3.62
CA PRO A 25 -1.24 15.06 4.19
C PRO A 25 -0.52 16.41 4.18
N GLY A 26 -1.19 17.46 3.71
CA GLY A 26 -0.66 18.83 3.74
C GLY A 26 0.41 19.14 2.68
N ARG A 27 0.79 18.19 1.82
CA ARG A 27 1.70 18.42 0.70
C ARG A 27 0.89 18.82 -0.53
N ALA A 28 1.29 19.87 -1.24
CA ALA A 28 0.71 20.20 -2.54
C ALA A 28 0.88 18.99 -3.49
N ALA A 29 -0.06 18.81 -4.43
CA ALA A 29 0.05 17.75 -5.43
C ALA A 29 1.40 17.90 -6.17
N LEU A 30 2.27 16.92 -6.01
CA LEU A 30 3.54 16.85 -6.72
C LEU A 30 3.30 16.51 -8.19
N PRO A 31 4.27 16.76 -9.09
CA PRO A 31 4.18 16.34 -10.48
C PRO A 31 3.75 14.87 -10.61
N SER A 32 2.98 14.58 -11.66
CA SER A 32 2.56 13.22 -12.01
C SER A 32 3.72 12.25 -11.94
N ALA A 33 3.48 11.07 -11.37
CA ALA A 33 4.48 10.00 -11.37
C ALA A 33 4.96 9.76 -12.81
N GLN A 34 6.28 9.63 -12.99
CA GLN A 34 6.92 9.23 -14.24
C GLN A 34 7.31 7.75 -14.20
N VAL A 35 7.49 7.21 -13.00
CA VAL A 35 7.80 5.80 -12.74
C VAL A 35 6.79 5.24 -11.76
N ILE A 36 6.32 4.03 -12.03
CA ILE A 36 5.57 3.21 -11.09
C ILE A 36 6.47 2.05 -10.66
N GLU A 37 6.84 2.03 -9.38
CA GLU A 37 7.39 0.85 -8.74
C GLU A 37 6.25 -0.11 -8.39
N ILE A 38 6.47 -1.39 -8.66
CA ILE A 38 5.50 -2.47 -8.47
C ILE A 38 6.18 -3.54 -7.62
N ALA A 39 5.89 -3.53 -6.32
CA ALA A 39 6.37 -4.54 -5.38
C ALA A 39 5.28 -5.60 -5.17
N ARG A 40 5.53 -6.85 -5.60
CA ARG A 40 4.58 -7.97 -5.45
C ARG A 40 5.08 -8.94 -4.40
N PHE A 41 4.20 -9.37 -3.51
CA PHE A 41 4.56 -10.26 -2.40
C PHE A 41 3.35 -10.95 -1.76
N ARG A 42 3.61 -11.98 -0.97
CA ARG A 42 2.66 -12.55 -0.01
C ARG A 42 3.03 -12.08 1.40
N LEU A 43 2.06 -12.15 2.31
CA LEU A 43 2.36 -11.89 3.72
C LEU A 43 3.07 -13.09 4.32
N ALA A 44 3.99 -12.83 5.24
CA ALA A 44 4.64 -13.89 6.01
C ALA A 44 3.62 -14.70 6.83
N ASP A 45 3.97 -15.94 7.15
CA ASP A 45 3.09 -16.85 7.89
C ASP A 45 2.61 -16.26 9.21
N GLY A 46 1.31 -16.38 9.48
CA GLY A 46 0.67 -15.87 10.70
C GLY A 46 0.44 -14.36 10.74
N VAL A 47 0.87 -13.59 9.73
CA VAL A 47 0.60 -12.15 9.68
C VAL A 47 -0.87 -11.88 9.38
N ALA A 48 -1.57 -11.28 10.34
CA ALA A 48 -2.93 -10.83 10.13
C ALA A 48 -2.98 -9.67 9.12
N THR A 49 -3.89 -9.74 8.14
CA THR A 49 -4.09 -8.66 7.16
C THR A 49 -4.31 -7.29 7.81
N ALA A 50 -5.00 -7.22 8.96
CA ALA A 50 -5.18 -5.96 9.68
C ALA A 50 -3.86 -5.38 10.21
N ALA A 51 -2.95 -6.22 10.71
CA ALA A 51 -1.63 -5.81 11.18
C ALA A 51 -0.77 -5.30 10.02
N PHE A 52 -0.75 -6.03 8.90
CA PHE A 52 -0.07 -5.59 7.69
C PHE A 52 -0.59 -4.22 7.19
N ARG A 53 -1.91 -4.02 7.11
CA ARG A 53 -2.46 -2.72 6.71
C ARG A 53 -2.09 -1.59 7.67
N ALA A 54 -1.95 -1.87 8.97
CA ALA A 54 -1.51 -0.88 9.94
C ALA A 54 -0.03 -0.53 9.73
N ALA A 55 0.82 -1.52 9.50
CA ALA A 55 2.24 -1.32 9.16
C ALA A 55 2.41 -0.55 7.84
N ALA A 56 1.65 -0.91 6.80
CA ALA A 56 1.62 -0.18 5.55
C ALA A 56 1.20 1.28 5.75
N ARG A 57 0.16 1.55 6.55
CA ARG A 57 -0.23 2.94 6.85
C ARG A 57 0.88 3.70 7.56
N ALA A 58 1.57 3.08 8.52
CA ALA A 58 2.68 3.70 9.24
C ALA A 58 3.86 4.03 8.31
N SER A 59 4.15 3.20 7.30
CA SER A 59 5.22 3.46 6.33
C SER A 59 4.97 4.66 5.41
N MET A 60 3.76 5.23 5.40
CA MET A 60 3.53 6.51 4.70
C MET A 60 4.37 7.65 5.26
N ALA A 61 4.72 7.63 6.56
CA ALA A 61 5.56 8.67 7.15
C ALA A 61 6.91 8.74 6.44
N PHE A 62 7.61 7.60 6.35
CA PHE A 62 8.85 7.49 5.60
C PHE A 62 8.70 7.86 4.12
N LEU A 63 7.70 7.29 3.43
CA LEU A 63 7.49 7.56 2.01
C LEU A 63 7.25 9.06 1.74
N CYS A 64 6.56 9.73 2.65
CA CYS A 64 6.31 11.16 2.55
C CYS A 64 7.53 12.04 2.78
N ASP A 65 8.56 11.51 3.43
CA ASP A 65 9.85 12.18 3.60
C ASP A 65 10.78 11.97 2.41
N GLN A 66 10.46 11.01 1.52
CA GLN A 66 11.27 10.76 0.32
C GLN A 66 11.04 11.83 -0.75
N GLU A 67 12.14 12.31 -1.32
CA GLU A 67 12.12 13.15 -2.50
C GLU A 67 11.53 12.35 -3.68
N GLY A 68 10.66 13.00 -4.46
CA GLY A 68 10.06 12.38 -5.64
C GLY A 68 8.93 11.37 -5.39
N PHE A 69 8.54 11.07 -4.15
CA PHE A 69 7.34 10.26 -3.89
C PHE A 69 6.07 10.98 -4.38
N ALA A 70 5.32 10.35 -5.28
CA ALA A 70 4.12 10.92 -5.90
C ALA A 70 2.80 10.33 -5.37
N GLY A 71 2.87 9.17 -4.70
CA GLY A 71 1.71 8.52 -4.09
C GLY A 71 1.84 7.01 -4.08
N ARG A 72 0.91 6.34 -3.38
CA ARG A 72 0.91 4.89 -3.25
C ARG A 72 -0.48 4.28 -3.32
N SER A 73 -0.65 3.18 -4.03
CA SER A 73 -1.85 2.35 -3.93
C SER A 73 -1.47 0.90 -3.62
N LEU A 74 -2.30 0.25 -2.81
CA LEU A 74 -2.05 -1.12 -2.37
C LEU A 74 -3.23 -1.97 -2.84
N SER A 75 -2.95 -3.03 -3.57
CA SER A 75 -3.97 -3.98 -4.03
C SER A 75 -3.66 -5.38 -3.50
N ARG A 76 -4.71 -6.21 -3.47
CA ARG A 76 -4.62 -7.63 -3.19
C ARG A 76 -5.53 -8.36 -4.17
N ASP A 77 -5.01 -9.36 -4.85
CA ASP A 77 -5.82 -10.20 -5.73
C ASP A 77 -6.51 -11.35 -4.98
N GLU A 78 -7.33 -12.12 -5.70
CA GLU A 78 -8.07 -13.26 -5.15
C GLU A 78 -7.15 -14.39 -4.67
N SER A 79 -5.93 -14.49 -5.21
CA SER A 79 -4.91 -15.46 -4.78
C SER A 79 -4.24 -15.07 -3.46
N GLY A 80 -4.49 -13.85 -2.97
CA GLY A 80 -3.82 -13.27 -1.81
C GLY A 80 -2.44 -12.69 -2.11
N LEU A 81 -2.09 -12.51 -3.39
CA LEU A 81 -0.90 -11.74 -3.77
C LEU A 81 -1.18 -10.26 -3.55
N TRP A 82 -0.31 -9.60 -2.80
CA TRP A 82 -0.33 -8.17 -2.60
C TRP A 82 0.54 -7.49 -3.65
N THR A 83 0.12 -6.30 -4.07
CA THR A 83 0.94 -5.42 -4.90
C THR A 83 0.93 -4.01 -4.32
N ASP A 84 2.11 -3.53 -3.94
CA ASP A 84 2.34 -2.13 -3.61
C ASP A 84 2.77 -1.36 -4.86
N HIS A 85 1.96 -0.38 -5.26
CA HIS A 85 2.21 0.47 -6.41
C HIS A 85 2.65 1.83 -5.89
N VAL A 86 3.91 2.16 -6.10
CA VAL A 86 4.49 3.41 -5.62
C VAL A 86 4.84 4.29 -6.81
N GLY A 87 4.23 5.47 -6.87
CA GLY A 87 4.52 6.47 -7.87
C GLY A 87 5.74 7.29 -7.48
N TRP A 88 6.66 7.47 -8.43
CA TRP A 88 7.89 8.25 -8.28
C TRP A 88 8.05 9.24 -9.43
N THR A 89 8.69 10.37 -9.17
CA THR A 89 9.02 11.36 -10.21
C THR A 89 10.16 10.91 -11.12
N SER A 90 10.97 9.93 -10.70
CA SER A 90 12.03 9.33 -11.50
C SER A 90 12.44 7.95 -10.98
N LEU A 91 13.17 7.18 -11.78
CA LEU A 91 13.76 5.91 -11.35
C LEU A 91 14.82 6.12 -10.25
N ASP A 92 15.57 7.22 -10.32
CA ASP A 92 16.60 7.54 -9.33
C ASP A 92 15.98 7.85 -7.97
N ALA A 93 14.84 8.54 -7.92
CA ALA A 93 14.10 8.78 -6.69
C ALA A 93 13.62 7.45 -6.04
N ALA A 94 13.11 6.52 -6.87
CA ALA A 94 12.71 5.20 -6.39
C ALA A 94 13.88 4.41 -5.77
N LYS A 95 15.04 4.41 -6.45
CA LYS A 95 16.24 3.73 -5.95
C LYS A 95 16.78 4.35 -4.67
N ALA A 96 16.84 5.68 -4.61
CA ALA A 96 17.28 6.40 -3.40
C ALA A 96 16.37 6.09 -2.20
N ALA A 97 15.05 6.04 -2.41
CA ALA A 97 14.10 5.63 -1.39
C ALA A 97 14.31 4.17 -0.93
N ALA A 98 14.57 3.25 -1.86
CA ALA A 98 14.87 1.86 -1.51
C ALA A 98 16.14 1.72 -0.67
N GLU A 99 17.20 2.47 -1.00
CA GLU A 99 18.43 2.52 -0.20
C GLU A 99 18.18 3.10 1.20
N ALA A 100 17.44 4.21 1.31
CA ALA A 100 17.09 4.82 2.59
C ALA A 100 16.26 3.87 3.47
N ALA A 101 15.33 3.12 2.86
CA ALA A 101 14.44 2.20 3.54
C ALA A 101 15.19 1.07 4.27
N MET A 102 16.38 0.67 3.80
CA MET A 102 17.18 -0.41 4.42
C MET A 102 17.57 -0.12 5.87
N SER A 103 17.64 1.15 6.25
CA SER A 103 18.03 1.58 7.59
C SER A 103 16.91 2.27 8.38
N ASP A 104 15.73 2.45 7.78
CA ASP A 104 14.65 3.21 8.40
C ASP A 104 13.77 2.32 9.31
N PRO A 105 13.70 2.61 10.63
CA PRO A 105 12.95 1.79 11.58
C PRO A 105 11.42 1.86 11.37
N THR A 106 10.90 2.88 10.68
CA THR A 106 9.47 3.02 10.40
C THR A 106 9.01 2.09 9.28
N ILE A 107 9.93 1.64 8.42
CA ILE A 107 9.67 0.67 7.34
C ILE A 107 9.77 -0.78 7.84
N ALA A 108 10.57 -1.03 8.87
CA ALA A 108 10.84 -2.38 9.36
C ALA A 108 9.56 -3.22 9.65
N PRO A 109 8.48 -2.69 10.28
CA PRO A 109 7.25 -3.46 10.49
C PRO A 109 6.53 -3.85 9.19
N PHE A 110 6.63 -3.03 8.15
CA PHE A 110 6.06 -3.34 6.83
C PHE A 110 6.86 -4.46 6.16
N MET A 111 8.20 -4.37 6.17
CA MET A 111 9.06 -5.39 5.58
C MET A 111 8.99 -6.72 6.33
N ALA A 112 8.91 -6.70 7.67
CA ALA A 112 8.77 -7.92 8.47
C ALA A 112 7.44 -8.65 8.25
N ALA A 113 6.43 -7.96 7.71
CA ALA A 113 5.13 -8.56 7.39
C ALA A 113 5.12 -9.28 6.02
N ILE A 114 6.19 -9.15 5.24
CA ILE A 114 6.33 -9.69 3.88
C ILE A 114 7.08 -11.01 3.92
N ASP A 115 6.59 -12.00 3.18
CA ASP A 115 7.36 -13.20 2.84
C ASP A 115 8.42 -12.83 1.79
N ALA A 116 9.67 -12.75 2.23
CA ALA A 116 10.81 -12.32 1.42
C ALA A 116 11.04 -13.21 0.18
N ASP A 117 10.71 -14.50 0.25
CA ASP A 117 10.91 -15.43 -0.87
C ASP A 117 9.92 -15.17 -2.02
N THR A 118 8.85 -14.44 -1.74
CA THR A 118 7.81 -14.08 -2.72
C THR A 118 7.95 -12.66 -3.26
N LEU A 119 8.83 -11.86 -2.65
CA LEU A 119 8.98 -10.45 -2.98
C LEU A 119 9.64 -10.27 -4.35
N SER A 120 9.02 -9.49 -5.21
CA SER A 120 9.59 -9.09 -6.50
C SER A 120 9.30 -7.61 -6.76
N PHE A 121 10.25 -6.95 -7.44
CA PHE A 121 10.14 -5.55 -7.83
C PHE A 121 10.17 -5.42 -9.36
N ALA A 122 9.40 -4.47 -9.86
CA ALA A 122 9.51 -3.98 -11.23
C ALA A 122 9.31 -2.46 -11.23
N HIS A 123 9.96 -1.78 -12.18
CA HIS A 123 9.73 -0.36 -12.44
C HIS A 123 9.19 -0.22 -13.85
N GLY A 124 8.07 0.48 -14.00
CA GLY A 124 7.48 0.81 -15.29
C GLY A 124 7.41 2.32 -15.48
N GLU A 125 7.52 2.76 -16.73
CA GLU A 125 7.17 4.13 -17.10
C GLU A 125 5.67 4.35 -16.89
N ALA A 126 5.31 5.46 -16.25
CA ALA A 126 3.93 5.90 -16.16
C ALA A 126 3.51 6.51 -17.51
N VAL A 127 2.58 5.86 -18.20
CA VAL A 127 2.07 6.33 -19.50
C VAL A 127 0.77 7.13 -19.28
N PRO A 128 0.75 8.43 -19.57
CA PRO A 128 -0.47 9.22 -19.53
C PRO A 128 -1.49 8.70 -20.55
N LEU A 129 -2.76 8.68 -20.15
CA LEU A 129 -3.89 8.41 -21.05
C LEU A 129 -4.51 9.76 -21.38
N GLU A 130 -4.14 10.32 -22.53
CA GLU A 130 -4.75 11.54 -23.09
C GLU A 130 -6.17 11.29 -23.63
#